data_AF-A0A973ZGX2-F1
#
_entry.id   AF-A0A973ZGX2-F1
#
_cell.length_a   1.000
_cell.length_b   1.000
_cell.length_c   1.000
_cell.angle_alpha   90.00
_cell.angle_beta   90.00
_cell.angle_gamma   90.00
#
_symmetry.space_group_name_H-M   'P 1'
#
loop_
_entity.id
_entity.type
_entity.pdbx_description
1 polymer ?
#
loop_
_entity_poly.entity_id
_entity_poly.type
_entity_poly.pdbx_seq_one_letter_code
_entity_poly.pdbx_strand_id
1 'polypeptide(L)'
;MPDPLVPASARSQTVAQLHDVTTGFAGGYQEGLDRAGALARLAAITADPDLLAEAAARHATAPNWYAIAAVELLIEAGADRDLIDEHIGALPAPPR
;
A
#
# COMPACT_ATOMS: atom_id res chain seq x y z
N MET A 1 7.23 18.40 24.12
CA MET A 1 5.94 17.82 23.70
C MET A 1 6.24 16.94 22.51
N PRO A 2 6.44 15.62 22.63
CA PRO A 2 6.55 14.77 21.45
C PRO A 2 5.17 14.61 20.82
N ASP A 3 5.12 14.80 19.50
CA ASP A 3 3.98 14.58 18.60
C ASP A 3 3.36 13.19 18.84
N PRO A 4 2.03 13.00 18.73
CA PRO A 4 1.43 11.68 18.87
C PRO A 4 1.82 10.83 17.66
N LEU A 5 2.98 10.18 17.78
CA LEU A 5 3.37 9.02 17.01
C LEU A 5 2.14 8.13 16.91
N VAL A 6 1.57 8.03 15.70
CA VAL A 6 0.55 7.03 15.40
C VAL A 6 1.07 5.71 15.98
N PRO A 7 0.36 5.09 16.94
CA PRO A 7 0.90 3.91 17.61
C PRO A 7 1.23 2.88 16.53
N ALA A 8 2.35 2.15 16.66
CA ALA A 8 2.83 1.21 15.63
C ALA A 8 1.74 0.21 15.18
N SER A 9 0.79 -0.10 16.06
CA SER A 9 -0.43 -0.87 15.76
C SER A 9 -1.38 -0.18 14.78
N ALA A 10 -1.60 1.13 14.90
CA ALA A 10 -2.44 1.91 13.99
C ALA A 10 -1.78 2.06 12.60
N ARG A 11 -0.46 2.31 12.54
CA ARG A 11 0.28 2.29 11.27
C ARG A 11 0.12 0.94 10.55
N SER A 12 0.38 -0.15 11.28
CA SER A 12 0.24 -1.51 10.73
C SER A 12 -1.17 -1.80 10.24
N GLN A 13 -2.19 -1.33 10.97
CA GLN A 13 -3.59 -1.46 10.58
C GLN A 13 -3.93 -0.64 9.32
N THR A 14 -3.40 0.57 9.19
CA THR A 14 -3.58 1.40 7.98
C THR A 14 -2.96 0.73 6.76
N VAL A 15 -1.71 0.25 6.86
CA VAL A 15 -1.04 -0.44 5.76
C VAL A 15 -1.76 -1.74 5.38
N ALA A 16 -2.33 -2.47 6.35
CA ALA A 16 -3.15 -3.65 6.07
C ALA A 16 -4.45 -3.30 5.31
N GLN A 17 -5.13 -2.21 5.68
CA GLN A 17 -6.33 -1.75 4.97
C GLN A 17 -6.00 -1.29 3.54
N LEU A 18 -4.89 -0.58 3.35
CA LEU A 18 -4.40 -0.20 2.02
C LEU A 18 -4.16 -1.46 1.18
N HIS A 19 -3.42 -2.44 1.71
CA HIS A 19 -3.15 -3.69 1.03
C HIS A 19 -4.43 -4.45 0.62
N ASP A 20 -5.45 -4.48 1.48
CA ASP A 20 -6.73 -5.13 1.19
C ASP A 20 -7.47 -4.48 0.01
N VAL A 21 -7.64 -3.17 0.03
CA VAL A 21 -8.27 -2.41 -1.07
C VAL A 21 -7.50 -2.62 -2.38
N THR A 22 -6.18 -2.54 -2.32
CA THR A 22 -5.32 -2.64 -3.50
C THR A 22 -5.34 -4.06 -4.08
N THR A 23 -5.35 -5.08 -3.22
CA THR A 23 -5.52 -6.49 -3.61
C THR A 23 -6.89 -6.74 -4.24
N GLY A 24 -7.96 -6.20 -3.64
CA GLY A 24 -9.32 -6.34 -4.15
C GLY A 24 -9.49 -5.77 -5.56
N PHE A 25 -8.89 -4.60 -5.82
CA PHE A 25 -8.86 -3.98 -7.14
C PHE A 25 -7.94 -4.73 -8.11
N ALA A 26 -6.65 -4.89 -7.78
CA ALA A 26 -5.64 -5.39 -8.71
C ALA A 26 -5.82 -6.87 -9.03
N GLY A 27 -6.28 -7.66 -8.06
CA GLY A 27 -6.62 -9.08 -8.25
C GLY A 27 -8.00 -9.31 -8.87
N GLY A 28 -8.81 -8.26 -9.05
CA GLY A 28 -10.19 -8.37 -9.54
C GLY A 28 -11.12 -9.14 -8.58
N TYR A 29 -10.77 -9.23 -7.29
CA TYR A 29 -11.52 -10.00 -6.31
C TYR A 29 -12.78 -9.28 -5.82
N GLN A 30 -12.83 -7.94 -5.93
CA GLN A 30 -13.99 -7.18 -5.53
C GLN A 30 -14.81 -6.75 -6.76
N GLU A 31 -15.96 -7.39 -6.95
CA GLU A 31 -16.90 -7.03 -8.02
C GLU A 31 -17.35 -5.56 -7.88
N GLY A 32 -17.31 -4.83 -9.00
CA GLY A 32 -17.72 -3.42 -9.06
C GLY A 32 -16.72 -2.42 -8.47
N LEU A 33 -15.52 -2.85 -8.05
CA LEU A 33 -14.45 -1.91 -7.69
C LEU A 33 -13.68 -1.46 -8.93
N ASP A 34 -14.08 -0.33 -9.50
CA ASP A 34 -13.30 0.31 -10.56
C ASP A 34 -12.12 1.12 -9.98
N ARG A 35 -11.23 1.59 -10.87
CA ARG A 35 -10.02 2.34 -10.49
C ARG A 35 -10.34 3.60 -9.69
N ALA A 36 -11.35 4.38 -10.09
CA ALA A 36 -11.71 5.61 -9.38
C ALA A 36 -12.28 5.28 -7.99
N GLY A 37 -13.11 4.23 -7.89
CA GLY A 37 -13.59 3.72 -6.61
C GLY A 37 -12.46 3.25 -5.68
N ALA A 38 -11.45 2.58 -6.22
CA ALA A 38 -10.28 2.15 -5.46
C ALA A 38 -9.47 3.35 -4.94
N LEU A 39 -9.16 4.33 -5.80
CA LEU A 39 -8.46 5.56 -5.41
C LEU A 39 -9.21 6.34 -4.32
N ALA A 40 -10.54 6.47 -4.46
CA ALA A 40 -11.36 7.13 -3.45
C ALA A 40 -11.32 6.42 -2.09
N ARG A 41 -11.30 5.08 -2.08
CA ARG A 41 -11.16 4.30 -0.85
C ARG A 41 -9.77 4.42 -0.23
N LEU A 42 -8.71 4.38 -1.05
CA LEU A 42 -7.34 4.60 -0.56
C LEU A 42 -7.21 5.99 0.09
N ALA A 43 -7.71 7.04 -0.56
CA ALA A 43 -7.71 8.40 -0.02
C ALA A 43 -8.54 8.54 1.27
N ALA A 44 -9.61 7.76 1.44
CA ALA A 44 -10.39 7.71 2.67
C ALA A 44 -9.66 7.01 3.82
N ILE A 45 -8.72 6.10 3.52
CA ILE A 45 -7.87 5.44 4.52
C ILE A 45 -6.73 6.38 4.93
N THR A 46 -5.99 6.92 3.96
CA THR A 46 -4.91 7.89 4.20
C THR A 46 -4.50 8.61 2.90
N ALA A 47 -3.96 9.81 3.04
CA ALA A 47 -3.24 10.52 1.99
C ALA A 47 -1.73 10.63 2.28
N ASP A 48 -1.24 9.90 3.28
CA ASP A 48 0.17 9.89 3.67
C ASP A 48 1.01 9.09 2.65
N PRO A 49 1.95 9.74 1.95
CA PRO A 49 2.74 9.10 0.88
C PRO A 49 3.65 7.98 1.40
N ASP A 50 4.09 8.04 2.66
CA ASP A 50 4.96 7.03 3.28
C ASP A 50 4.17 5.76 3.63
N LEU A 51 2.93 5.90 4.12
CA LEU A 51 2.05 4.74 4.35
C LEU A 51 1.63 4.05 3.04
N LEU A 52 1.39 4.84 1.99
CA LEU A 52 1.10 4.33 0.65
C LEU A 52 2.34 3.63 0.05
N ALA A 53 3.54 4.20 0.24
CA ALA A 53 4.79 3.61 -0.19
C ALA A 53 5.11 2.29 0.52
N GLU A 54 4.89 2.20 1.83
CA GLU A 54 5.07 0.95 2.59
C GLU A 54 4.13 -0.16 2.08
N ALA A 55 2.86 0.18 1.80
CA ALA A 55 1.91 -0.77 1.20
C ALA A 55 2.37 -1.24 -0.18
N ALA A 56 2.89 -0.32 -1.01
CA ALA A 56 3.37 -0.64 -2.35
C ALA A 56 4.63 -1.52 -2.32
N ALA A 57 5.56 -1.26 -1.40
CA ALA A 57 6.74 -2.11 -1.19
C ALA A 57 6.36 -3.56 -0.81
N ARG A 58 5.34 -3.74 0.02
CA ARG A 58 4.81 -5.07 0.35
C ARG A 58 4.24 -5.79 -0.87
N HIS A 59 3.55 -5.08 -1.77
CA HIS A 59 3.09 -5.66 -3.04
C HIS A 59 4.25 -5.99 -3.99
N ALA A 60 5.25 -5.10 -4.11
CA ALA A 60 6.38 -5.26 -5.01
C ALA A 60 7.24 -6.50 -4.68
N THR A 61 7.31 -6.87 -3.40
CA THR A 61 8.06 -8.05 -2.94
C THR A 61 7.23 -9.35 -2.95
N ALA A 62 5.91 -9.25 -3.13
CA ALA A 62 5.03 -10.41 -3.13
C ALA A 62 5.01 -11.10 -4.51
N PRO A 63 5.10 -12.44 -4.59
CA PRO A 63 5.09 -13.18 -5.84
C PRO A 63 3.65 -13.36 -6.39
N ASN A 64 2.93 -12.25 -6.55
CA ASN A 64 1.56 -12.22 -7.01
C ASN A 64 1.47 -11.66 -8.43
N TRP A 65 0.66 -12.27 -9.29
CA TRP A 65 0.47 -11.82 -10.68
C TRP A 65 -0.07 -10.39 -10.79
N TYR A 66 -0.78 -9.91 -9.76
CA TYR A 66 -1.36 -8.57 -9.69
C TYR A 66 -0.45 -7.52 -9.04
N ALA A 67 0.77 -7.88 -8.60
CA ALA A 67 1.65 -7.00 -7.85
C ALA A 67 1.94 -5.68 -8.57
N ILE A 68 2.17 -5.72 -9.89
CA ILE A 68 2.43 -4.53 -10.71
C ILE A 68 1.22 -3.57 -10.68
N ALA A 69 0.02 -4.08 -10.95
CA ALA A 69 -1.20 -3.27 -10.96
C ALA A 69 -1.51 -2.68 -9.57
N ALA A 70 -1.18 -3.41 -8.50
CA ALA A 70 -1.34 -2.90 -7.14
C ALA A 70 -0.36 -1.75 -6.83
N VAL A 71 0.91 -1.90 -7.19
CA VAL A 71 1.93 -0.84 -7.03
C VAL A 71 1.56 0.39 -7.86
N GLU A 72 1.11 0.22 -9.10
CA GLU A 72 0.67 1.33 -9.96
C GLU A 72 -0.51 2.10 -9.35
N LEU A 73 -1.50 1.41 -8.78
CA LEU A 73 -2.63 2.04 -8.11
C LEU A 73 -2.18 2.88 -6.90
N LEU A 74 -1.23 2.36 -6.10
CA LEU A 74 -0.72 3.07 -4.92
C LEU A 74 0.12 4.30 -5.31
N ILE A 75 0.90 4.23 -6.38
CA ILE A 75 1.59 5.40 -6.94
C ILE A 75 0.59 6.45 -7.42
N GLU A 76 -0.48 6.03 -8.10
CA GLU A 76 -1.56 6.95 -8.51
C GLU A 76 -2.30 7.57 -7.31
N ALA A 77 -2.42 6.84 -6.20
CA ALA A 77 -2.96 7.36 -4.94
C ALA A 77 -2.02 8.33 -4.21
N GLY A 78 -0.76 8.46 -4.65
CA GLY A 78 0.22 9.39 -4.10
C GLY A 78 1.40 8.75 -3.36
N ALA A 79 1.63 7.44 -3.50
CA ALA A 79 2.85 6.82 -2.98
C ALA A 79 4.10 7.45 -3.61
N ASP A 80 5.05 7.83 -2.75
CA ASP A 80 6.34 8.34 -3.20
C ASP A 80 7.23 7.17 -3.66
N ARG A 81 7.82 7.28 -4.85
CA ARG A 81 8.60 6.19 -5.45
C ARG A 81 9.91 5.94 -4.73
N ASP A 82 10.59 7.00 -4.28
CA ASP A 82 11.84 6.87 -3.56
C ASP A 82 11.61 6.18 -2.20
N LEU A 83 10.48 6.47 -1.54
CA LEU A 83 10.07 5.76 -0.32
C LEU A 83 9.72 4.29 -0.56
N ILE A 84 9.16 3.95 -1.72
CA ILE A 84 8.88 2.54 -2.07
C ILE A 84 10.20 1.75 -2.10
N ASP A 85 11.21 2.26 -2.79
CA ASP A 85 12.53 1.64 -2.86
C ASP A 85 13.19 1.52 -1.48
N GLU A 86 13.06 2.55 -0.62
CA GLU A 86 13.53 2.50 0.77
C GLU A 86 12.86 1.38 1.58
N HIS A 87 11.52 1.29 1.52
CA HIS A 87 10.76 0.25 2.22
C HIS A 87 11.09 -1.15 1.70
N ILE A 88 11.28 -1.32 0.39
CA ILE A 88 11.74 -2.61 -0.18
C ILE A 88 13.10 -3.00 0.41
N GLY A 89 14.05 -2.06 0.49
CA GLY A 89 15.36 -2.29 1.08
C GLY A 89 15.33 -2.61 2.58
N ALA A 90 14.33 -2.10 3.29
CA ALA A 90 14.13 -2.32 4.72
C ALA A 90 13.39 -3.64 5.05
N LEU A 91 12.72 -4.27 4.09
CA LEU A 91 12.02 -5.53 4.31
C LEU A 91 13.01 -6.67 4.57
N PRO A 92 12.71 -7.59 5.51
CA PRO A 92 13.55 -8.74 5.75
C PRO A 92 13.65 -9.58 4.48
N ALA A 93 14.86 -9.95 4.09
CA ALA A 93 15.08 -10.81 2.93
C ALA A 93 14.23 -12.09 3.07
N PRO A 94 13.57 -12.55 1.99
CA PRO A 94 12.80 -13.79 2.03
C PRO A 94 13.73 -14.95 2.43
N PRO A 95 13.24 -15.93 3.21
CA PRO A 95 14.00 -17.13 3.50
C PRO A 95 14.37 -17.83 2.17
N ARG A 96 15.65 -18.19 2.05
CA ARG A 96 16.22 -18.90 0.90
C ARG A 96 15.73 -20.34 0.82
#